data_AF-A0A3B0RSC9-F1
#
_entry.id   AF-A0A3B0RSC9-F1
#
_cell.length_a   1.000
_cell.length_b   1.000
_cell.length_c   1.000
_cell.angle_alpha   90.00
_cell.angle_beta   90.00
_cell.angle_gamma   90.00
#
_symmetry.space_group_name_H-M   'P 1'
#
loop_
_entity.id
_entity.type
_entity.pdbx_description
1 polymer ?
#
loop_
_entity_poly.entity_id
_entity_poly.type
_entity_poly.pdbx_seq_one_letter_code
_entity_poly.pdbx_strand_id
1 'polypeptide(L)'
;MKKVIAAIVLALVGASCGGGASSTTTAPVVTTTTSAVPLITTTTSTTVAPVTTTTTGPTTTTSEPAQVDPLLQDRLWAVVLVTADDVLNIRSGPGVGNPIVASAPPTERDLALTGRFETVGSSRWVELASFETGGWVNSYFLTPQYTTQEIDVAMDTLGRMAELGDLMSTGGDISDPMSRRGLSVIYFDDELRHYSRADLQTIMSSADIITWSSTGCMACVDRTFAQAVGDTYLSVYDDLPNDAQTLLDDVLIGGGGPFPPEAAIPVPFQNFHFVSFFDPGDDPDFGGLDWWTWLVFFDIEDGQAVIAGMAPAAWAP
;
A
#
# COMPACT_ATOMS: atom_id res chain seq x y z
N MET A 1 -46.96 3.72 29.65
CA MET A 1 -47.24 5.17 29.58
C MET A 1 -46.71 5.70 28.25
N LYS A 2 -47.30 6.79 27.76
CA LYS A 2 -47.39 7.22 26.37
C LYS A 2 -46.06 7.45 25.63
N LYS A 3 -46.07 7.08 24.35
CA LYS A 3 -45.12 7.46 23.29
C LYS A 3 -45.11 8.98 23.11
N VAL A 4 -43.94 9.56 22.86
CA VAL A 4 -43.81 10.89 22.24
C VAL A 4 -42.77 10.77 21.12
N ILE A 5 -43.27 10.77 19.89
CA ILE A 5 -42.50 10.94 18.65
C ILE A 5 -42.56 12.43 18.35
N ALA A 6 -41.41 13.11 18.36
CA ALA A 6 -41.31 14.49 17.95
C ALA A 6 -40.83 14.54 16.49
N ALA A 7 -41.74 14.96 15.61
CA ALA A 7 -41.47 15.27 14.23
C ALA A 7 -40.75 16.62 14.14
N ILE A 8 -39.61 16.66 13.45
CA ILE A 8 -38.95 17.91 13.08
C ILE A 8 -39.42 18.31 11.68
N VAL A 9 -39.98 19.52 11.63
CA VAL A 9 -40.54 20.17 10.45
C VAL A 9 -39.41 20.77 9.62
N LEU A 10 -39.36 20.37 8.36
CA LEU A 10 -38.51 20.91 7.31
C LEU A 10 -39.04 22.29 6.89
N ALA A 11 -38.25 23.35 7.10
CA ALA A 11 -38.53 24.69 6.58
C ALA A 11 -37.48 25.06 5.52
N LEU A 12 -37.81 24.85 4.24
CA LEU A 12 -37.08 25.45 3.13
C LEU A 12 -37.47 26.94 3.03
N VAL A 13 -36.52 27.83 3.33
CA VAL A 13 -36.60 29.24 2.96
C VAL A 13 -35.70 29.44 1.75
N GLY A 14 -36.32 29.74 0.61
CA GLY A 14 -35.62 30.19 -0.58
C GLY A 14 -35.10 31.62 -0.40
N ALA A 15 -33.84 31.84 -0.78
CA ALA A 15 -33.29 33.15 -1.05
C ALA A 15 -32.64 33.12 -2.43
N SER A 16 -33.28 33.86 -3.34
CA SER A 16 -32.82 34.20 -4.68
C SER A 16 -31.89 35.43 -4.62
N CYS A 17 -31.25 35.72 -5.76
CA CYS A 17 -30.36 36.85 -6.09
C CYS A 17 -28.86 36.49 -5.97
N GLY A 18 -28.00 36.75 -6.96
CA GLY A 18 -28.17 37.52 -8.19
C GLY A 18 -26.93 37.34 -9.07
N GLY A 19 -27.07 37.76 -10.33
CA GLY A 19 -26.07 37.56 -11.37
C GLY A 19 -24.77 38.33 -11.15
N GLY A 20 -23.66 37.69 -11.51
CA GLY A 20 -22.34 38.30 -11.66
C GLY A 20 -21.80 37.93 -13.04
N ALA A 21 -21.53 38.93 -13.86
CA ALA A 21 -21.15 38.83 -15.25
C ALA A 21 -19.84 38.05 -15.48
N SER A 22 -19.83 37.14 -16.45
CA SER A 22 -18.61 36.56 -17.00
C SER A 22 -17.83 37.65 -17.75
N SER A 23 -16.64 37.97 -17.26
CA SER A 23 -15.63 38.74 -18.00
C SER A 23 -14.69 37.76 -18.69
N THR A 24 -14.90 37.56 -19.98
CA THR A 24 -14.01 36.77 -20.84
C THR A 24 -12.81 37.63 -21.22
N THR A 25 -11.73 37.55 -20.44
CA THR A 25 -10.45 38.17 -20.80
C THR A 25 -9.80 37.35 -21.92
N THR A 26 -9.79 37.91 -23.12
CA THR A 26 -9.13 37.33 -24.30
C THR A 26 -7.63 37.54 -24.19
N ALA A 27 -6.86 36.47 -24.02
CA ALA A 27 -5.40 36.53 -24.06
C ALA A 27 -4.91 36.74 -25.51
N PRO A 28 -3.85 37.53 -25.73
CA PRO A 28 -3.28 37.71 -27.07
C PRO A 28 -2.57 36.43 -27.53
N VAL A 29 -2.95 35.95 -28.71
CA VAL A 29 -2.25 34.87 -29.43
C VAL A 29 -0.91 35.41 -29.92
N VAL A 30 0.17 35.00 -29.26
CA VAL A 30 1.54 35.22 -29.74
C VAL A 30 1.83 34.18 -30.82
N THR A 31 1.97 34.63 -32.06
CA THR A 31 2.36 33.79 -33.19
C THR A 31 3.88 33.78 -33.27
N THR A 32 4.52 32.70 -32.80
CA THR A 32 5.95 32.45 -33.01
C THR A 32 6.15 31.72 -34.33
N THR A 33 6.66 32.44 -35.32
CA THR A 33 7.19 31.86 -36.56
C THR A 33 8.58 31.28 -36.30
N THR A 34 8.68 29.96 -36.12
CA THR A 34 9.96 29.25 -36.07
C THR A 34 10.40 28.90 -37.49
N SER A 35 11.48 29.53 -37.93
CA SER A 35 12.11 29.30 -39.23
C SER A 35 12.80 27.94 -39.25
N ALA A 36 12.38 27.06 -40.17
CA ALA A 36 13.00 25.76 -40.37
C ALA A 36 14.41 25.92 -40.99
N VAL A 37 15.43 25.46 -40.28
CA VAL A 37 16.81 25.31 -40.79
C VAL A 37 16.93 23.90 -41.39
N PRO A 38 17.45 23.74 -42.62
CA PRO A 38 17.63 22.41 -43.21
C PRO A 38 18.75 21.66 -42.47
N LEU A 39 18.43 20.47 -41.96
CA LEU A 39 19.39 19.54 -41.37
C LEU A 39 20.16 18.85 -42.51
N ILE A 40 21.46 19.13 -42.60
CA ILE A 40 22.39 18.42 -43.48
C ILE A 40 22.82 17.15 -42.75
N THR A 41 22.36 16.00 -43.24
CA THR A 41 22.74 14.68 -42.71
C THR A 41 24.10 14.28 -43.25
N THR A 42 25.15 14.40 -42.43
CA THR A 42 26.49 13.89 -42.73
C THR A 42 26.60 12.46 -42.18
N THR A 43 26.50 11.45 -43.05
CA THR A 43 26.76 10.05 -42.69
C THR A 43 28.25 9.78 -42.65
N THR A 44 28.82 9.67 -41.44
CA THR A 44 30.18 9.17 -41.23
C THR A 44 30.12 7.67 -40.98
N SER A 45 30.67 6.88 -41.90
CA SER A 45 30.81 5.43 -41.76
C SER A 45 32.04 5.12 -40.90
N THR A 46 31.84 4.78 -39.63
CA THR A 46 32.89 4.28 -38.75
C THR A 46 32.90 2.75 -38.80
N THR A 47 33.94 2.17 -39.41
CA THR A 47 34.21 0.73 -39.40
C THR A 47 34.63 0.31 -37.99
N VAL A 48 33.76 -0.39 -37.29
CA VAL A 48 34.06 -1.00 -35.97
C VAL A 48 34.77 -2.33 -36.19
N ALA A 49 35.94 -2.50 -35.56
CA ALA A 49 36.69 -3.75 -35.55
C ALA A 49 35.93 -4.86 -34.80
N PRO A 50 36.09 -6.15 -35.16
CA PRO A 50 35.39 -7.23 -34.48
C PRO A 50 35.89 -7.36 -33.04
N VAL A 51 35.00 -7.13 -32.08
CA VAL A 51 35.21 -7.50 -30.67
C VAL A 51 34.91 -8.98 -30.53
N THR A 52 35.93 -9.75 -30.15
CA THR A 52 35.78 -11.15 -29.77
C THR A 52 34.97 -11.23 -28.47
N THR A 53 33.67 -11.52 -28.58
CA THR A 53 32.85 -11.90 -27.42
C THR A 53 33.31 -13.25 -26.91
N THR A 54 33.98 -13.24 -25.77
CA THR A 54 34.19 -14.44 -24.96
C THR A 54 32.85 -14.85 -24.37
N THR A 55 32.19 -15.83 -24.99
CA THR A 55 31.00 -16.47 -24.45
C THR A 55 31.37 -17.20 -23.15
N THR A 56 31.14 -16.56 -22.01
CA THR A 56 31.02 -17.27 -20.74
C THR A 56 29.81 -18.18 -20.85
N GLY A 57 30.06 -19.50 -20.84
CA GLY A 57 29.00 -20.50 -20.83
C GLY A 57 28.06 -20.31 -19.63
N PRO A 58 26.82 -20.84 -19.69
CA PRO A 58 25.90 -20.78 -18.57
C PRO A 58 26.58 -21.40 -17.35
N THR A 59 26.77 -20.61 -16.30
CA THR A 59 27.09 -21.13 -14.98
C THR A 59 25.88 -21.92 -14.51
N THR A 60 25.90 -23.24 -14.70
CA THR A 60 25.04 -24.15 -13.94
C THR A 60 25.42 -24.01 -12.48
N THR A 61 24.75 -23.11 -11.77
CA THR A 61 24.69 -23.12 -10.33
C THR A 61 24.03 -24.44 -9.95
N THR A 62 24.82 -25.36 -9.39
CA THR A 62 24.30 -26.57 -8.77
C THR A 62 23.36 -26.13 -7.65
N SER A 63 22.04 -26.17 -7.89
CA SER A 63 21.02 -25.85 -6.89
C SER A 63 21.14 -26.85 -5.75
N GLU A 64 21.32 -26.34 -4.53
CA GLU A 64 21.14 -27.12 -3.32
C GLU A 64 19.72 -27.71 -3.33
N PRO A 65 19.50 -28.99 -2.94
CA PRO A 65 18.17 -29.56 -2.96
C PRO A 65 17.20 -28.72 -2.12
N ALA A 66 16.09 -28.33 -2.74
CA ALA A 66 15.03 -27.56 -2.09
C ALA A 66 14.64 -28.15 -0.73
N GLN A 67 14.62 -27.27 0.28
CA GLN A 67 14.22 -27.61 1.65
C GLN A 67 12.69 -27.72 1.74
N VAL A 68 12.17 -28.34 2.81
CA VAL A 68 10.71 -28.49 3.03
C VAL A 68 10.32 -27.81 4.34
N ASP A 69 9.30 -26.96 4.29
CA ASP A 69 8.67 -26.30 5.45
C ASP A 69 7.20 -26.72 5.54
N PRO A 70 6.80 -27.48 6.58
CA PRO A 70 5.42 -27.92 6.77
C PRO A 70 4.42 -26.76 6.89
N LEU A 71 4.82 -25.62 7.48
CA LEU A 71 3.92 -24.48 7.67
C LEU A 71 3.44 -23.89 6.35
N LEU A 72 4.21 -24.07 5.27
CA LEU A 72 3.80 -23.65 3.93
C LEU A 72 2.70 -24.55 3.34
N GLN A 73 2.59 -25.82 3.76
CA GLN A 73 1.61 -26.78 3.24
C GLN A 73 0.26 -26.73 3.98
N ASP A 74 0.26 -26.24 5.21
CA ASP A 74 -0.92 -26.33 6.08
C ASP A 74 -2.05 -25.38 5.68
N ARG A 75 -1.79 -24.40 4.79
CA ARG A 75 -2.73 -23.32 4.45
C ARG A 75 -2.62 -22.87 2.99
N LEU A 76 -3.67 -22.21 2.50
CA LEU A 76 -3.67 -21.49 1.23
C LEU A 76 -3.01 -20.12 1.38
N TRP A 77 -2.44 -19.64 0.29
CA TRP A 77 -1.71 -18.37 0.24
C TRP A 77 -2.36 -17.42 -0.75
N ALA A 78 -2.07 -16.13 -0.60
CA ALA A 78 -2.55 -15.07 -1.48
C ALA A 78 -1.43 -14.10 -1.81
N VAL A 79 -1.54 -13.44 -2.97
CA VAL A 79 -0.57 -12.46 -3.46
C VAL A 79 -0.74 -11.14 -2.73
N VAL A 80 0.36 -10.51 -2.33
CA VAL A 80 0.40 -9.21 -1.65
C VAL A 80 1.55 -8.37 -2.17
N LEU A 81 1.49 -7.05 -1.95
CA LEU A 81 2.55 -6.08 -2.26
C LEU A 81 2.90 -5.96 -3.76
N VAL A 82 1.99 -6.41 -4.64
CA VAL A 82 2.08 -6.21 -6.10
C VAL A 82 1.13 -5.08 -6.50
N THR A 83 1.60 -4.13 -7.28
CA THR A 83 0.78 -2.97 -7.72
C THR A 83 -0.25 -3.38 -8.76
N ALA A 84 -1.30 -2.56 -8.92
CA ALA A 84 -2.44 -2.86 -9.78
C ALA A 84 -2.06 -3.05 -11.27
N ASP A 85 -0.95 -2.46 -11.69
CA ASP A 85 -0.41 -2.49 -13.05
C ASP A 85 0.72 -3.52 -13.24
N ASP A 86 1.03 -4.32 -12.22
CA ASP A 86 2.07 -5.36 -12.24
C ASP A 86 1.49 -6.76 -11.98
N VAL A 87 2.35 -7.79 -12.07
CA VAL A 87 2.01 -9.19 -11.84
C VAL A 87 3.09 -9.89 -11.03
N LEU A 88 2.69 -10.88 -10.23
CA LEU A 88 3.64 -11.79 -9.61
C LEU A 88 4.15 -12.80 -10.63
N ASN A 89 5.44 -12.73 -10.93
CA ASN A 89 6.10 -13.66 -11.85
C ASN A 89 6.30 -15.04 -11.21
N ILE A 90 5.83 -16.09 -11.90
CA ILE A 90 6.03 -17.50 -11.54
C ILE A 90 7.11 -18.08 -12.45
N ARG A 91 8.17 -18.65 -11.86
CA ARG A 91 9.38 -19.04 -12.59
C ARG A 91 9.59 -20.56 -12.62
N SER A 92 10.32 -21.05 -13.60
CA SER A 92 10.64 -22.48 -13.74
C SER A 92 11.56 -23.02 -12.64
N GLY A 93 12.16 -22.15 -11.84
CA GLY A 93 13.06 -22.47 -10.74
C GLY A 93 13.22 -21.25 -9.82
N PRO A 94 13.83 -21.43 -8.63
CA PRO A 94 14.00 -20.36 -7.66
C PRO A 94 15.00 -19.31 -8.18
N GLY A 95 14.65 -18.04 -8.01
CA GLY A 95 15.52 -16.91 -8.39
C GLY A 95 15.12 -16.26 -9.72
N VAL A 96 15.45 -14.97 -9.84
CA VAL A 96 15.11 -14.13 -11.01
C VAL A 96 15.84 -14.52 -12.31
N GLY A 97 16.85 -15.39 -12.22
CA GLY A 97 17.58 -15.90 -13.39
C GLY A 97 16.83 -17.00 -14.16
N ASN A 98 15.80 -17.61 -13.56
CA ASN A 98 15.00 -18.66 -14.21
C ASN A 98 13.90 -18.07 -15.09
N PRO A 99 13.57 -18.66 -16.26
CA PRO A 99 12.47 -18.23 -17.11
C PRO A 99 11.13 -18.12 -16.37
N ILE A 100 10.34 -17.11 -16.76
CA ILE A 100 8.94 -16.97 -16.32
C ILE A 100 8.10 -17.99 -17.08
N VAL A 101 7.34 -18.81 -16.35
CA VAL A 101 6.47 -19.86 -16.90
C VAL A 101 4.99 -19.52 -16.76
N ALA A 102 4.64 -18.63 -15.83
CA ALA A 102 3.30 -18.12 -15.62
C ALA A 102 3.37 -16.79 -14.84
N SER A 103 2.21 -16.18 -14.61
CA SER A 103 2.06 -15.00 -13.76
C SER A 103 0.76 -15.10 -12.97
N ALA A 104 0.74 -14.50 -11.78
CA ALA A 104 -0.46 -14.33 -10.97
C ALA A 104 -0.82 -12.83 -10.86
N PRO A 105 -2.10 -12.46 -10.95
CA PRO A 105 -2.52 -11.09 -10.69
C PRO A 105 -2.25 -10.66 -9.24
N PRO A 106 -2.22 -9.35 -8.96
CA PRO A 106 -1.94 -8.80 -7.62
C PRO A 106 -2.85 -9.31 -6.51
N THR A 107 -4.08 -9.68 -6.87
CA THR A 107 -5.12 -10.11 -5.93
C THR A 107 -5.36 -11.62 -5.98
N GLU A 108 -4.47 -12.40 -6.60
CA GLU A 108 -4.62 -13.86 -6.70
C GLU A 108 -4.68 -14.50 -5.32
N ARG A 109 -5.57 -15.48 -5.16
CA ARG A 109 -5.79 -16.22 -3.92
C ARG A 109 -5.71 -17.71 -4.20
N ASP A 110 -5.88 -18.47 -3.13
CA ASP A 110 -6.00 -19.93 -3.10
C ASP A 110 -4.80 -20.66 -3.70
N LEU A 111 -3.62 -20.06 -3.54
CA LEU A 111 -2.36 -20.64 -3.94
C LEU A 111 -1.94 -21.73 -2.95
N ALA A 112 -1.92 -22.98 -3.41
CA ALA A 112 -1.38 -24.09 -2.65
C ALA A 112 0.14 -24.19 -2.87
N LEU A 113 0.91 -24.36 -1.80
CA LEU A 113 2.36 -24.56 -1.86
C LEU A 113 2.72 -26.04 -1.65
N THR A 114 3.80 -26.50 -2.26
CA THR A 114 4.31 -27.88 -2.06
C THR A 114 5.09 -28.02 -0.76
N GLY A 115 5.29 -26.95 0.00
CA GLY A 115 6.23 -26.91 1.14
C GLY A 115 7.69 -26.75 0.75
N ARG A 116 8.03 -26.96 -0.53
CA ARG A 116 9.41 -26.82 -1.00
C ARG A 116 9.80 -25.35 -1.08
N PHE A 117 10.99 -25.03 -0.59
CA PHE A 117 11.56 -23.70 -0.66
C PHE A 117 13.08 -23.73 -0.91
N GLU A 118 13.60 -22.64 -1.45
CA GLU A 118 15.03 -22.41 -1.66
C GLU A 118 15.34 -20.94 -1.43
N THR A 119 16.49 -20.64 -0.83
CA THR A 119 16.95 -19.26 -0.62
C THR A 119 18.01 -18.93 -1.67
N VAL A 120 17.73 -17.93 -2.49
CA VAL A 120 18.65 -17.42 -3.52
C VAL A 120 19.03 -15.99 -3.16
N GLY A 121 20.27 -15.80 -2.71
CA GLY A 121 20.70 -14.53 -2.12
C GLY A 121 19.99 -14.28 -0.78
N SER A 122 19.30 -13.14 -0.64
CA SER A 122 18.45 -12.82 0.52
C SER A 122 16.97 -13.17 0.33
N SER A 123 16.59 -13.68 -0.84
CA SER A 123 15.19 -13.95 -1.19
C SER A 123 14.85 -15.42 -1.01
N ARG A 124 13.74 -15.69 -0.30
CA ARG A 124 13.17 -17.03 -0.19
C ARG A 124 12.18 -17.26 -1.32
N TRP A 125 12.34 -18.37 -2.02
CA TRP A 125 11.48 -18.81 -3.10
C TRP A 125 10.73 -20.07 -2.67
N VAL A 126 9.44 -20.14 -2.98
CA VAL A 126 8.58 -21.28 -2.62
C VAL A 126 7.93 -21.85 -3.88
N GLU A 127 7.71 -23.15 -3.88
CA GLU A 127 7.13 -23.88 -5.00
C GLU A 127 5.61 -24.02 -4.86
N LEU A 128 4.89 -23.69 -5.93
CA LEU A 128 3.45 -23.83 -6.08
C LEU A 128 3.06 -25.26 -6.45
N ALA A 129 1.99 -25.76 -5.87
CA ALA A 129 1.47 -27.12 -6.12
C ALA A 129 0.60 -27.23 -7.39
N SER A 130 0.06 -26.13 -7.88
CA SER A 130 -0.97 -26.10 -8.94
C SER A 130 -0.46 -26.13 -10.38
N PHE A 131 0.86 -26.15 -10.60
CA PHE A 131 1.45 -26.10 -11.95
C PHE A 131 2.00 -27.47 -12.35
N GLU A 132 1.62 -27.97 -13.55
CA GLU A 132 2.01 -29.31 -14.04
C GLU A 132 3.53 -29.53 -14.10
N THR A 133 4.31 -28.46 -14.28
CA THR A 133 5.78 -28.49 -14.30
C THR A 133 6.43 -27.95 -13.01
N GLY A 134 5.63 -27.63 -11.99
CA GLY A 134 6.03 -26.80 -10.86
C GLY A 134 6.21 -25.33 -11.25
N GLY A 135 6.13 -24.45 -10.26
CA GLY A 135 6.34 -23.02 -10.44
C GLY A 135 6.85 -22.38 -9.16
N TRP A 136 7.86 -21.53 -9.25
CA TRP A 136 8.52 -20.90 -8.11
C TRP A 136 8.20 -19.42 -8.04
N VAL A 137 7.83 -18.96 -6.86
CA VAL A 137 7.53 -17.55 -6.58
C VAL A 137 8.33 -17.05 -5.38
N ASN A 138 8.65 -15.76 -5.37
CA ASN A 138 9.29 -15.14 -4.22
C ASN A 138 8.27 -15.02 -3.09
N SER A 139 8.53 -15.61 -1.92
CA SER A 139 7.60 -15.58 -0.80
C SER A 139 7.39 -14.18 -0.23
N TYR A 140 8.25 -13.21 -0.59
CA TYR A 140 8.07 -11.78 -0.29
C TYR A 140 6.75 -11.20 -0.86
N PHE A 141 6.11 -11.86 -1.82
CA PHE A 141 4.82 -11.42 -2.36
C PHE A 141 3.65 -12.33 -1.97
N LEU A 142 3.82 -13.15 -0.93
CA LEU A 142 2.77 -14.05 -0.44
C LEU A 142 2.47 -13.83 1.04
N THR A 143 1.18 -13.92 1.40
CA THR A 143 0.71 -14.00 2.79
C THR A 143 -0.16 -15.25 2.98
N PRO A 144 -0.11 -15.92 4.15
CA PRO A 144 -1.04 -17.01 4.47
C PRO A 144 -2.48 -16.47 4.63
N GLN A 145 -3.48 -17.15 4.06
CA GLN A 145 -4.86 -16.68 4.09
C GLN A 145 -5.61 -17.08 5.36
N TYR A 146 -5.93 -16.15 6.25
CA TYR A 146 -6.77 -16.42 7.41
C TYR A 146 -8.23 -16.01 7.16
N THR A 147 -9.13 -16.55 7.96
CA THR A 147 -10.49 -16.02 8.10
C THR A 147 -10.48 -14.90 9.13
N THR A 148 -11.39 -13.94 8.99
CA THR A 148 -11.59 -12.86 9.97
C THR A 148 -11.78 -13.42 11.39
N GLN A 149 -12.50 -14.54 11.53
CA GLN A 149 -12.68 -15.20 12.82
C GLN A 149 -11.38 -15.77 13.42
N GLU A 150 -10.49 -16.33 12.59
CA GLU A 150 -9.17 -16.78 13.07
C GLU A 150 -8.33 -15.60 13.54
N ILE A 151 -8.37 -14.46 12.83
CA ILE A 151 -7.63 -13.25 13.21
C ILE A 151 -8.19 -12.64 14.50
N ASP A 152 -9.51 -12.44 14.58
CA ASP A 152 -10.18 -11.83 15.75
C ASP A 152 -9.89 -12.60 17.05
N VAL A 153 -9.88 -13.94 16.98
CA VAL A 153 -9.66 -14.79 18.16
C VAL A 153 -8.18 -14.96 18.50
N ALA A 154 -7.30 -15.03 17.49
CA ALA A 154 -5.92 -15.44 17.69
C ALA A 154 -4.93 -14.27 17.76
N MET A 155 -5.29 -13.09 17.27
CA MET A 155 -4.34 -12.03 16.98
C MET A 155 -4.75 -10.72 17.67
N ASP A 156 -3.90 -10.26 18.58
CA ASP A 156 -4.05 -9.00 19.32
C ASP A 156 -3.76 -7.78 18.41
N THR A 157 -4.52 -7.65 17.31
CA THR A 157 -4.33 -6.60 16.29
C THR A 157 -4.50 -5.20 16.87
N LEU A 158 -5.47 -5.02 17.76
CA LEU A 158 -5.66 -3.76 18.50
C LEU A 158 -4.50 -3.49 19.48
N GLY A 159 -3.98 -4.51 20.17
CA GLY A 159 -2.79 -4.37 21.00
C GLY A 159 -1.55 -3.97 20.19
N ARG A 160 -1.40 -4.49 18.97
CA ARG A 160 -0.32 -4.08 18.04
C ARG A 160 -0.47 -2.65 17.56
N MET A 161 -1.69 -2.19 17.29
CA MET A 161 -1.95 -0.78 16.99
C MET A 161 -1.65 0.12 18.18
N ALA A 162 -1.98 -0.32 19.40
CA ALA A 162 -1.67 0.42 20.61
C ALA A 162 -0.16 0.54 20.85
N GLU A 163 0.56 -0.58 20.70
CA GLU A 163 2.02 -0.60 20.73
C GLU A 163 2.63 0.36 19.72
N LEU A 164 2.11 0.38 18.48
CA LEU A 164 2.56 1.32 17.46
C LEU A 164 2.31 2.79 17.87
N GLY A 165 1.12 3.09 18.40
CA GLY A 165 0.78 4.43 18.90
C GLY A 165 1.74 4.89 19.99
N ASP A 166 2.01 4.04 20.98
CA ASP A 166 2.97 4.33 22.05
C ASP A 166 4.37 4.63 21.48
N LEU A 167 4.87 3.80 20.56
CA LEU A 167 6.18 4.00 19.94
C LEU A 167 6.24 5.29 19.12
N MET A 168 5.21 5.58 18.31
CA MET A 168 5.11 6.82 17.52
C MET A 168 5.06 8.06 18.41
N SER A 169 4.33 8.02 19.53
CA SER A 169 4.20 9.15 20.47
C SER A 169 5.54 9.55 21.11
N THR A 170 6.44 8.58 21.27
CA THR A 170 7.80 8.82 21.80
C THR A 170 8.80 9.26 20.72
N GLY A 171 8.43 9.18 19.44
CA GLY A 171 9.32 9.44 18.30
C GLY A 171 10.47 8.43 18.16
N GLY A 172 10.30 7.22 18.72
CA GLY A 172 11.34 6.20 18.83
C GLY A 172 11.42 5.21 17.66
N ASP A 173 12.08 4.08 17.91
CA ASP A 173 12.16 2.94 17.00
C ASP A 173 10.77 2.26 16.88
N ILE A 174 10.23 2.20 15.67
CA ILE A 174 8.93 1.56 15.39
C ILE A 174 9.08 0.20 14.69
N SER A 175 10.29 -0.35 14.60
CA SER A 175 10.60 -1.53 13.78
C SER A 175 10.15 -2.86 14.38
N ASP A 176 9.93 -2.94 15.69
CA ASP A 176 9.58 -4.18 16.41
C ASP A 176 8.18 -4.74 16.11
N PRO A 177 7.09 -3.94 16.09
CA PRO A 177 5.77 -4.45 15.69
C PRO A 177 5.62 -4.73 14.19
N MET A 178 6.63 -4.41 13.38
CA MET A 178 6.57 -4.49 11.92
C MET A 178 6.96 -5.88 11.39
N SER A 179 6.39 -6.23 10.24
CA SER A 179 6.73 -7.44 9.50
C SER A 179 8.24 -7.55 9.26
N ARG A 180 8.76 -8.78 9.13
CA ARG A 180 10.11 -9.04 8.62
C ARG A 180 10.37 -8.38 7.26
N ARG A 181 9.32 -8.12 6.49
CA ARG A 181 9.40 -7.40 5.22
C ARG A 181 9.69 -5.92 5.40
N GLY A 182 9.39 -5.33 6.57
CA GLY A 182 9.34 -3.88 6.79
C GLY A 182 7.91 -3.37 6.78
N LEU A 183 7.76 -2.05 6.61
CA LEU A 183 6.46 -1.38 6.50
C LEU A 183 6.27 -0.85 5.09
N SER A 184 5.11 -1.09 4.50
CA SER A 184 4.71 -0.48 3.25
C SER A 184 3.61 0.56 3.46
N VAL A 185 3.75 1.75 2.89
CA VAL A 185 2.78 2.84 3.05
C VAL A 185 2.30 3.28 1.69
N ILE A 186 0.98 3.36 1.53
CA ILE A 186 0.33 4.07 0.42
C ILE A 186 -0.43 5.23 1.04
N TYR A 187 0.01 6.45 0.76
CA TYR A 187 -0.59 7.64 1.34
C TYR A 187 -1.62 8.21 0.37
N PHE A 188 -2.91 8.00 0.66
CA PHE A 188 -4.00 8.25 -0.29
C PHE A 188 -3.84 7.42 -1.58
N ASP A 189 -3.59 8.08 -2.72
CA ASP A 189 -3.40 7.46 -4.03
C ASP A 189 -1.95 7.66 -4.54
N ASP A 190 -0.98 7.71 -3.62
CA ASP A 190 0.46 7.78 -3.96
C ASP A 190 1.03 6.41 -4.39
N GLU A 191 2.29 6.40 -4.83
CA GLU A 191 3.05 5.17 -5.05
C GLU A 191 3.26 4.39 -3.74
N LEU A 192 3.32 3.06 -3.85
CA LEU A 192 3.68 2.16 -2.76
C LEU A 192 5.11 2.46 -2.29
N ARG A 193 5.24 3.05 -1.11
CA ARG A 193 6.54 3.32 -0.48
C ARG A 193 6.88 2.23 0.51
N HIS A 194 8.12 1.76 0.45
CA HIS A 194 8.61 0.69 1.32
C HIS A 194 9.71 1.19 2.25
N TYR A 195 9.59 0.85 3.53
CA TYR A 195 10.57 1.12 4.58
C TYR A 195 11.06 -0.21 5.17
N SER A 196 12.35 -0.47 5.08
CA SER A 196 12.94 -1.66 5.70
C SER A 196 12.90 -1.54 7.22
N ARG A 197 13.03 -2.66 7.93
CA ARG A 197 13.14 -2.63 9.41
C ARG A 197 14.31 -1.75 9.89
N ALA A 198 15.38 -1.62 9.12
CA ALA A 198 16.50 -0.75 9.46
C ALA A 198 16.13 0.74 9.34
N ASP A 199 15.36 1.12 8.31
CA ASP A 199 14.87 2.49 8.15
C ASP A 199 13.96 2.88 9.32
N LEU A 200 13.08 1.96 9.72
CA LEU A 200 12.09 2.13 10.79
C LEU A 200 12.69 2.39 12.18
N GLN A 201 13.98 2.09 12.40
CA GLN A 201 14.67 2.38 13.67
C GLN A 201 14.88 3.87 13.90
N THR A 202 14.94 4.66 12.82
CA THR A 202 15.26 6.10 12.91
C THR A 202 14.25 6.99 12.20
N ILE A 203 13.31 6.42 11.43
CA ILE A 203 12.39 7.16 10.56
C ILE A 203 11.56 8.23 11.28
N MET A 204 11.13 7.96 12.52
CA MET A 204 10.35 8.91 13.33
C MET A 204 11.14 10.16 13.72
N SER A 205 12.46 10.05 13.77
CA SER A 205 13.38 11.17 14.06
C SER A 205 14.00 11.78 12.80
N SER A 206 13.73 11.21 11.62
CA SER A 206 14.31 11.69 10.37
C SER A 206 13.80 13.10 10.04
N ALA A 207 14.74 13.95 9.61
CA ALA A 207 14.45 15.29 9.10
C ALA A 207 14.19 15.28 7.58
N ASP A 208 14.20 14.11 6.94
CA ASP A 208 13.98 13.99 5.51
C ASP A 208 12.55 14.41 5.17
N ILE A 209 12.43 15.39 4.29
CA ILE A 209 11.16 15.88 3.78
C ILE A 209 10.78 15.05 2.57
N ILE A 210 9.57 14.52 2.62
CA ILE A 210 8.95 13.73 1.59
C ILE A 210 7.73 14.51 1.08
N THR A 211 7.54 14.53 -0.22
CA THR A 211 6.28 14.99 -0.82
C THR A 211 5.28 13.85 -0.75
N TRP A 212 4.17 14.06 -0.04
CA TRP A 212 3.06 13.14 0.11
C TRP A 212 1.86 13.64 -0.69
N SER A 213 1.24 12.79 -1.52
CA SER A 213 0.23 13.27 -2.46
C SER A 213 -0.72 12.21 -2.97
N SER A 214 -1.89 12.61 -3.43
CA SER A 214 -2.67 11.82 -4.39
C SER A 214 -2.10 11.97 -5.81
N THR A 215 -2.36 10.96 -6.66
CA THR A 215 -1.96 10.96 -8.07
C THR A 215 -2.23 12.31 -8.74
N GLY A 216 -1.17 12.97 -9.23
CA GLY A 216 -1.25 14.27 -9.90
C GLY A 216 -0.95 15.50 -9.02
N CYS A 217 -0.59 15.31 -7.74
CA CYS A 217 -0.08 16.36 -6.85
C CYS A 217 -1.01 17.58 -6.71
N MET A 218 -2.33 17.38 -6.76
CA MET A 218 -3.29 18.47 -6.63
C MET A 218 -3.37 19.04 -5.21
N ALA A 219 -2.91 18.27 -4.21
CA ALA A 219 -2.86 18.65 -2.79
C ALA A 219 -1.60 18.09 -2.09
N CYS A 220 -0.44 18.15 -2.75
CA CYS A 220 0.82 17.69 -2.16
C CYS A 220 1.14 18.42 -0.87
N VAL A 221 1.64 17.68 0.12
CA VAL A 221 2.22 18.23 1.33
C VAL A 221 3.65 17.73 1.52
N ASP A 222 4.56 18.66 1.79
CA ASP A 222 5.95 18.37 2.10
C ASP A 222 6.08 18.21 3.62
N ARG A 223 6.35 16.98 4.06
CA ARG A 223 6.36 16.60 5.48
C ARG A 223 7.39 15.51 5.74
N THR A 224 7.89 15.42 6.97
CA THR A 224 8.62 14.21 7.40
C THR A 224 7.68 13.03 7.53
N PHE A 225 8.22 11.81 7.66
CA PHE A 225 7.42 10.63 7.97
C PHE A 225 6.63 10.79 9.27
N ALA A 226 7.27 11.31 10.32
CA ALA A 226 6.61 11.55 11.60
C ALA A 226 5.40 12.49 11.44
N GLN A 227 5.51 13.55 10.64
CA GLN A 227 4.42 14.51 10.43
C GLN A 227 3.29 14.02 9.52
N ALA A 228 3.61 13.17 8.55
CA ALA A 228 2.64 12.69 7.56
C ALA A 228 1.95 11.40 7.99
N VAL A 229 2.67 10.50 8.66
CA VAL A 229 2.15 9.19 9.10
C VAL A 229 1.94 9.19 10.61
N GLY A 230 2.97 9.58 11.39
CA GLY A 230 2.93 9.55 12.86
C GLY A 230 1.84 10.44 13.46
N ASP A 231 1.95 11.75 13.27
CA ASP A 231 1.04 12.76 13.84
C ASP A 231 -0.43 12.49 13.45
N THR A 232 -0.67 12.10 12.21
CA THR A 232 -2.03 11.80 11.71
C THR A 232 -2.53 10.42 12.14
N TYR A 233 -1.65 9.46 12.42
CA TYR A 233 -2.04 8.19 13.04
C TYR A 233 -2.46 8.45 14.48
N LEU A 234 -1.63 9.20 15.21
CA LEU A 234 -1.87 9.56 16.60
C LEU A 234 -3.13 10.41 16.78
N SER A 235 -3.44 11.32 15.85
CA SER A 235 -4.67 12.12 15.95
C SER A 235 -5.93 11.25 16.00
N VAL A 236 -5.99 10.19 15.19
CA VAL A 236 -7.13 9.26 15.19
C VAL A 236 -7.04 8.27 16.36
N TYR A 237 -5.84 7.80 16.68
CA TYR A 237 -5.62 6.80 17.73
C TYR A 237 -5.92 7.35 19.13
N ASP A 238 -5.45 8.56 19.43
CA ASP A 238 -5.65 9.20 20.74
C ASP A 238 -7.12 9.55 20.99
N ASP A 239 -7.95 9.57 19.94
CA ASP A 239 -9.37 9.87 20.00
C ASP A 239 -10.28 8.63 20.12
N LEU A 240 -9.70 7.42 20.04
CA LEU A 240 -10.41 6.15 20.28
C LEU A 240 -11.21 6.10 21.61
N PRO A 241 -10.75 6.71 22.72
CA PRO A 241 -11.54 6.75 23.95
C PRO A 241 -12.78 7.66 23.89
N ASN A 242 -12.88 8.55 22.91
CA ASN A 242 -13.93 9.56 22.81
C ASN A 242 -15.03 9.11 21.84
N ASP A 243 -14.74 9.09 20.55
CA ASP A 243 -15.72 8.72 19.52
C ASP A 243 -15.14 8.01 18.29
N ALA A 244 -13.81 7.86 18.18
CA ALA A 244 -13.24 7.07 17.12
C ALA A 244 -13.59 5.58 17.24
N GLN A 245 -13.80 4.93 16.11
CA GLN A 245 -14.35 3.59 16.00
C GLN A 245 -13.38 2.65 15.27
N THR A 246 -13.42 1.35 15.58
CA THR A 246 -12.59 0.33 14.91
C THR A 246 -13.43 -0.78 14.28
N LEU A 247 -12.99 -1.28 13.13
CA LEU A 247 -13.54 -2.48 12.48
C LEU A 247 -12.41 -3.37 11.96
N LEU A 248 -12.62 -4.69 12.01
CA LEU A 248 -11.72 -5.69 11.43
C LEU A 248 -12.24 -6.14 10.06
N ASP A 249 -11.38 -6.13 9.05
CA ASP A 249 -11.66 -6.49 7.65
C ASP A 249 -12.85 -5.75 7.02
N ASP A 250 -13.20 -4.58 7.56
CA ASP A 250 -14.26 -3.71 7.05
C ASP A 250 -13.78 -2.25 7.10
N VAL A 251 -14.26 -1.44 6.17
CA VAL A 251 -13.81 -0.06 5.99
C VAL A 251 -14.83 0.91 6.57
N LEU A 252 -14.38 1.67 7.58
CA LEU A 252 -15.15 2.79 8.10
C LEU A 252 -14.61 4.11 7.52
N ILE A 253 -15.44 4.83 6.77
CA ILE A 253 -15.09 6.13 6.17
C ILE A 253 -16.23 7.14 6.35
N GLY A 254 -15.87 8.42 6.40
CA GLY A 254 -16.82 9.51 6.51
C GLY A 254 -17.47 9.91 5.19
N GLY A 255 -18.40 10.86 5.25
CA GLY A 255 -19.05 11.41 4.06
C GLY A 255 -18.04 12.06 3.11
N GLY A 256 -18.20 11.82 1.81
CA GLY A 256 -17.28 12.33 0.78
C GLY A 256 -16.05 11.45 0.52
N GLY A 257 -15.89 10.35 1.27
CA GLY A 257 -14.89 9.32 0.99
C GLY A 257 -15.21 8.48 -0.26
N PRO A 258 -14.30 7.58 -0.66
CA PRO A 258 -14.49 6.73 -1.82
C PRO A 258 -15.74 5.86 -1.68
N PHE A 259 -16.50 5.72 -2.77
CA PHE A 259 -17.69 4.86 -2.80
C PHE A 259 -17.57 3.82 -3.93
N PRO A 260 -17.70 2.52 -3.62
CA PRO A 260 -18.02 1.96 -2.30
C PRO A 260 -16.80 2.04 -1.34
N PRO A 261 -16.98 1.94 0.00
CA PRO A 261 -15.90 2.12 0.98
C PRO A 261 -14.66 1.26 0.74
N GLU A 262 -14.85 0.04 0.22
CA GLU A 262 -13.78 -0.92 -0.07
C GLU A 262 -12.82 -0.42 -1.16
N ALA A 263 -13.23 0.59 -1.95
CA ALA A 263 -12.34 1.26 -2.88
C ALA A 263 -11.22 2.06 -2.18
N ALA A 264 -11.30 2.27 -0.86
CA ALA A 264 -10.21 2.82 -0.06
C ALA A 264 -9.06 1.82 0.16
N ILE A 265 -9.28 0.51 -0.05
CA ILE A 265 -8.26 -0.52 0.15
C ILE A 265 -7.33 -0.57 -1.07
N PRO A 266 -6.04 -0.23 -0.94
CA PRO A 266 -5.12 -0.28 -2.08
C PRO A 266 -4.93 -1.72 -2.57
N VAL A 267 -4.82 -1.88 -3.90
CA VAL A 267 -4.64 -3.20 -4.55
C VAL A 267 -3.49 -4.03 -3.93
N PRO A 268 -2.30 -3.46 -3.65
CA PRO A 268 -1.21 -4.21 -3.01
C PRO A 268 -1.56 -4.81 -1.64
N PHE A 269 -2.60 -4.31 -0.99
CA PHE A 269 -2.98 -4.69 0.37
C PHE A 269 -4.27 -5.50 0.46
N GLN A 270 -4.99 -5.74 -0.64
CA GLN A 270 -6.32 -6.38 -0.63
C GLN A 270 -6.37 -7.78 0.00
N ASN A 271 -5.24 -8.49 0.03
CA ASN A 271 -5.16 -9.83 0.59
C ASN A 271 -4.63 -9.88 2.02
N PHE A 272 -4.25 -8.73 2.61
CA PHE A 272 -3.97 -8.64 4.05
C PHE A 272 -5.26 -8.48 4.84
N HIS A 273 -5.24 -8.98 6.07
CA HIS A 273 -6.22 -8.55 7.07
C HIS A 273 -5.89 -7.16 7.55
N PHE A 274 -6.90 -6.40 7.95
CA PHE A 274 -6.67 -5.04 8.43
C PHE A 274 -7.65 -4.62 9.50
N VAL A 275 -7.21 -3.69 10.32
CA VAL A 275 -8.11 -2.92 11.17
C VAL A 275 -8.25 -1.53 10.55
N SER A 276 -9.49 -1.12 10.31
CA SER A 276 -9.80 0.29 10.10
C SER A 276 -10.07 0.95 11.44
N PHE A 277 -9.56 2.16 11.62
CA PHE A 277 -9.97 3.00 12.73
C PHE A 277 -10.19 4.42 12.26
N PHE A 278 -11.30 5.00 12.70
CA PHE A 278 -11.94 6.16 12.09
C PHE A 278 -12.33 7.17 13.15
N ASP A 279 -11.83 8.39 12.97
CA ASP A 279 -12.24 9.60 13.68
C ASP A 279 -13.29 10.31 12.80
N PRO A 280 -14.53 10.50 13.30
CA PRO A 280 -15.61 11.13 12.55
C PRO A 280 -15.42 12.62 12.27
N GLY A 281 -14.40 13.27 12.84
CA GLY A 281 -14.18 14.70 12.77
C GLY A 281 -15.05 15.44 13.78
N ASP A 282 -14.43 16.26 14.62
CA ASP A 282 -15.08 17.01 15.68
C ASP A 282 -15.19 18.51 15.38
N ASP A 283 -14.58 19.00 14.28
CA ASP A 283 -14.57 20.42 13.97
C ASP A 283 -15.97 20.92 13.53
N PRO A 284 -16.64 21.75 14.37
CA PRO A 284 -17.96 22.26 14.08
C PRO A 284 -17.95 23.25 12.90
N ASP A 285 -16.81 23.84 12.55
CA ASP A 285 -16.67 24.78 11.43
C ASP A 285 -16.71 24.05 10.07
N PHE A 286 -16.33 22.76 10.05
CA PHE A 286 -16.42 21.91 8.86
C PHE A 286 -17.60 20.93 8.90
N GLY A 287 -18.34 20.89 10.02
CA GLY A 287 -19.53 20.05 10.17
C GLY A 287 -19.22 18.56 10.21
N GLY A 288 -18.09 18.18 10.81
CA GLY A 288 -17.58 16.79 10.83
C GLY A 288 -17.04 16.35 9.46
N LEU A 289 -16.57 17.30 8.66
CA LEU A 289 -15.88 17.04 7.40
C LEU A 289 -14.38 17.28 7.60
N ASP A 290 -13.81 16.67 8.61
CA ASP A 290 -12.38 16.69 8.93
C ASP A 290 -11.93 15.28 9.36
N TRP A 291 -12.73 14.30 8.96
CA TRP A 291 -12.60 12.91 9.36
C TRP A 291 -11.33 12.27 8.79
N TRP A 292 -10.80 11.33 9.55
CA TRP A 292 -9.66 10.51 9.18
C TRP A 292 -9.93 9.04 9.46
N THR A 293 -9.56 8.20 8.51
CA THR A 293 -9.50 6.76 8.65
C THR A 293 -8.06 6.31 8.41
N TRP A 294 -7.56 5.43 9.27
CA TRP A 294 -6.37 4.64 8.98
C TRP A 294 -6.73 3.19 8.80
N LEU A 295 -6.20 2.59 7.73
CA LEU A 295 -6.21 1.15 7.49
C LEU A 295 -4.82 0.61 7.87
N VAL A 296 -4.75 -0.25 8.88
CA VAL A 296 -3.51 -0.92 9.32
C VAL A 296 -3.59 -2.38 8.93
N PHE A 297 -2.71 -2.80 8.02
CA PHE A 297 -2.68 -4.12 7.43
C PHE A 297 -1.68 -5.02 8.13
N PHE A 298 -2.10 -6.26 8.40
CA PHE A 298 -1.33 -7.23 9.16
C PHE A 298 -0.93 -8.42 8.28
N ASP A 299 0.35 -8.80 8.35
CA ASP A 299 0.82 -10.13 7.94
C ASP A 299 0.84 -11.04 9.18
N ILE A 300 0.85 -12.35 8.96
CA ILE A 300 0.93 -13.33 10.04
C ILE A 300 2.26 -14.05 9.97
N GLU A 301 3.08 -13.80 10.99
CA GLU A 301 4.43 -14.34 11.10
C GLU A 301 4.56 -15.14 12.39
N ASP A 302 4.98 -16.39 12.29
CA ASP A 302 5.13 -17.31 13.42
C ASP A 302 3.89 -17.38 14.34
N GLY A 303 2.70 -17.24 13.75
CA GLY A 303 1.43 -17.26 14.48
C GLY A 303 1.11 -15.98 15.24
N GLN A 304 1.76 -14.85 14.91
CA GLN A 304 1.46 -13.53 15.46
C GLN A 304 1.13 -12.53 14.34
N ALA A 305 0.20 -11.61 14.61
CA ALA A 305 0.00 -10.46 13.76
C ALA A 305 1.15 -9.46 13.92
N VAL A 306 1.65 -9.02 12.78
CA VAL A 306 2.69 -7.98 12.64
C VAL A 306 2.23 -6.99 11.57
N ILE A 307 2.59 -5.72 11.73
CA ILE A 307 2.14 -4.66 10.84
C ILE A 307 2.97 -4.71 9.55
N ALA A 308 2.30 -4.87 8.42
CA ALA A 308 2.94 -4.99 7.10
C ALA A 308 2.63 -3.80 6.19
N GLY A 309 1.50 -3.14 6.39
CA GLY A 309 1.12 -1.99 5.61
C GLY A 309 0.25 -0.99 6.32
N MET A 310 0.22 0.25 5.83
CA MET A 310 -0.65 1.31 6.31
C MET A 310 -1.16 2.15 5.14
N ALA A 311 -2.42 2.55 5.19
CA ALA A 311 -3.01 3.50 4.24
C ALA A 311 -4.03 4.42 4.94
N PRO A 312 -3.87 5.74 4.88
CA PRO A 312 -4.90 6.66 5.31
C PRO A 312 -5.92 6.91 4.21
N ALA A 313 -7.16 7.12 4.62
CA ALA A 313 -8.20 7.76 3.84
C ALA A 313 -8.75 8.91 4.69
N ALA A 314 -8.90 10.09 4.12
CA ALA A 314 -9.35 11.26 4.87
C ALA A 314 -10.05 12.23 3.94
N TRP A 315 -10.82 13.12 4.54
CA TRP A 315 -11.28 14.33 3.89
C TRP A 315 -10.99 15.50 4.82
N ALA A 316 -10.23 16.47 4.34
CA ALA A 316 -10.01 17.74 5.03
C ALA A 316 -10.00 18.86 3.96
N PRO A 317 -10.69 19.99 4.18
CA PRO A 317 -10.84 21.07 3.21
C PRO A 317 -9.61 21.99 3.07
#